data_AF-A0A4R5XZU7-F1
#
_entry.id   AF-A0A4R5XZU7-F1
#
_cell.length_a   1.000
_cell.length_b   1.000
_cell.length_c   1.000
_cell.angle_alpha   90.00
_cell.angle_beta   90.00
_cell.angle_gamma   90.00
#
_symmetry.space_group_name_H-M   'P 1'
#
loop_
_entity.id
_entity.type
_entity.pdbx_description
1 polymer ?
#
loop_
_entity_poly.entity_id
_entity_poly.type
_entity_poly.pdbx_seq_one_letter_code
_entity_poly.pdbx_strand_id
1 'polypeptide(L)'
;MPYEEEFSMNQLLKHLLNSGEFQAAHTPDKCPNCGLTLREALHIGKFGCHECYNTFSDYVPQVIERVQAGNLQHIGVTPHKSQEKIALKKKIEALEEKLQSLVEKQAFEEAVGVRDEIRALKEGGDTHAE
;
A
#
# COMPACT_ATOMS: atom_id res chain seq x y z
N MET A 1 -28.89 -17.98 25.32
CA MET A 1 -28.42 -17.04 24.28
C MET A 1 -26.90 -17.07 24.35
N PRO A 2 -26.21 -17.75 23.42
CA PRO A 2 -24.76 -17.78 23.44
C PRO A 2 -24.24 -16.46 22.87
N TYR A 3 -23.29 -15.90 23.60
CA TYR A 3 -22.68 -14.59 23.44
C TYR A 3 -22.19 -14.36 22.01
N GLU A 4 -22.50 -13.18 21.47
CA GLU A 4 -21.92 -12.70 20.23
C GLU A 4 -20.40 -12.62 20.43
N GLU A 5 -19.65 -13.45 19.70
CA GLU A 5 -18.20 -13.32 19.63
C GLU A 5 -17.90 -11.97 18.99
N GLU A 6 -17.53 -10.99 19.82
CA GLU A 6 -17.09 -9.68 19.38
C GLU A 6 -15.98 -9.85 18.33
N PHE A 7 -16.26 -9.36 17.12
CA PHE A 7 -15.34 -9.42 15.99
C PHE A 7 -14.00 -8.78 16.39
N SER A 8 -13.01 -9.63 16.68
CA SER A 8 -11.68 -9.20 17.08
C SER A 8 -10.76 -9.11 15.87
N MET A 9 -9.88 -8.11 15.83
CA MET A 9 -8.80 -8.02 14.83
C MET A 9 -8.03 -9.33 14.72
N ASN A 10 -7.84 -10.06 15.82
CA ASN A 10 -7.17 -11.36 15.82
C ASN A 10 -7.97 -12.45 15.11
N GLN A 11 -9.30 -12.45 15.19
CA GLN A 11 -10.16 -13.41 14.48
C GLN A 11 -10.11 -13.16 12.97
N LEU A 12 -10.19 -11.88 12.54
CA LEU A 12 -10.01 -11.50 11.14
C LEU A 12 -8.66 -12.00 10.60
N LEU A 13 -7.57 -11.72 11.33
CA LEU A 13 -6.23 -12.14 10.93
C LEU A 13 -6.12 -13.65 10.78
N LYS A 14 -6.69 -14.43 11.71
CA LYS A 14 -6.74 -15.90 11.61
C LYS A 14 -7.46 -16.37 10.36
N HIS A 15 -8.61 -15.78 10.04
CA HIS A 15 -9.37 -16.13 8.83
C HIS A 15 -8.59 -15.79 7.55
N LEU A 16 -7.92 -14.65 7.51
CA LEU A 16 -7.07 -14.25 6.38
C LEU A 16 -5.87 -15.19 6.22
N LEU A 17 -5.28 -15.67 7.31
CA LEU A 17 -4.15 -16.59 7.25
C LEU A 17 -4.57 -17.99 6.79
N ASN A 18 -5.69 -18.52 7.27
CA ASN A 18 -6.12 -19.88 6.97
C ASN A 18 -6.70 -20.10 5.55
N SER A 19 -6.87 -19.04 4.75
CA SER A 19 -7.54 -19.10 3.43
C SER A 19 -6.67 -19.58 2.26
N GLY A 20 -5.41 -19.96 2.51
CA GLY A 20 -4.52 -20.45 1.44
C GLY A 20 -3.30 -21.19 1.96
N GLU A 21 -2.75 -22.06 1.13
CA GLU A 21 -1.51 -22.78 1.43
C GLU A 21 -0.35 -21.80 1.50
N PHE A 22 0.54 -22.06 2.45
CA PHE A 22 1.74 -21.31 2.68
C PHE A 22 2.91 -22.19 2.28
N GLN A 23 3.63 -21.82 1.23
CA GLN A 23 4.75 -22.62 0.75
C GLN A 23 6.04 -22.10 1.38
N ALA A 24 6.61 -22.90 2.28
CA ALA A 24 7.93 -22.65 2.82
C ALA A 24 8.79 -23.88 2.55
N ALA A 25 9.79 -23.72 1.67
CA ALA A 25 10.66 -24.83 1.28
C ALA A 25 11.64 -25.24 2.41
N HIS A 26 11.95 -24.34 3.35
CA HIS A 26 13.02 -24.53 4.34
C HIS A 26 12.79 -23.93 5.74
N THR A 27 11.55 -23.62 6.14
CA THR A 27 11.31 -23.08 7.49
C THR A 27 11.38 -24.17 8.56
N PRO A 28 12.11 -23.95 9.68
CA PRO A 28 12.03 -24.81 10.84
C PRO A 28 10.58 -24.91 11.34
N ASP A 29 10.13 -26.10 11.70
CA ASP A 29 8.75 -26.29 12.18
C ASP A 29 8.49 -25.67 13.55
N LYS A 30 9.55 -25.44 14.34
CA LYS A 30 9.50 -25.05 15.75
C LYS A 30 10.57 -24.03 16.11
N CYS A 31 10.19 -23.01 16.89
CA CYS A 31 11.13 -22.04 17.45
C CYS A 31 12.06 -22.71 18.48
N PRO A 32 13.40 -22.58 18.36
CA PRO A 32 14.33 -23.19 19.30
C PRO A 32 14.29 -22.57 20.70
N ASN A 33 13.80 -21.33 20.84
CA ASN A 33 13.73 -20.62 22.12
C ASN A 33 12.45 -20.96 22.91
N CYS A 34 11.27 -20.69 22.35
CA CYS A 34 10.01 -20.89 23.08
C CYS A 34 9.27 -22.19 22.71
N GLY A 35 9.73 -22.91 21.69
CA GLY A 35 9.10 -24.13 21.24
C GLY A 35 7.77 -23.98 20.51
N LEU A 36 7.35 -22.76 20.18
CA LEU A 36 6.15 -22.54 19.39
C LEU A 36 6.36 -23.05 17.96
N THR A 37 5.41 -23.80 17.42
CA THR A 37 5.44 -24.23 16.02
C THR A 37 4.87 -23.17 15.09
N LEU A 38 5.25 -23.22 13.80
CA LEU A 38 4.70 -22.30 12.80
C LEU A 38 3.17 -22.39 12.71
N ARG A 39 2.64 -23.61 12.76
CA ARG A 39 1.19 -23.88 12.72
C ARG A 39 0.46 -23.29 13.91
N GLU A 40 1.02 -23.42 15.11
CA GLU A 40 0.45 -22.81 16.32
C GLU A 40 0.51 -21.29 16.26
N ALA A 41 1.63 -20.72 15.82
CA ALA A 41 1.77 -19.27 15.64
C ALA A 41 0.69 -18.71 14.71
N LEU A 42 0.40 -19.42 13.62
CA LEU A 42 -0.65 -19.04 12.66
C LEU A 42 -2.06 -19.21 13.20
N HIS A 43 -2.32 -20.31 13.89
CA HIS A 43 -3.62 -20.55 14.51
C HIS A 43 -3.94 -19.52 15.61
N ILE A 44 -2.93 -19.09 16.37
CA ILE A 44 -3.08 -18.07 17.41
C ILE A 44 -3.07 -16.66 16.80
N GLY A 45 -2.41 -16.48 15.65
CA GLY A 45 -2.24 -15.19 14.98
C GLY A 45 -1.12 -14.33 15.59
N LYS A 46 -0.15 -14.94 16.30
CA LYS A 46 0.96 -14.23 16.93
C LYS A 46 2.20 -15.11 17.08
N PHE A 47 3.37 -14.47 17.11
CA PHE A 47 4.62 -15.10 17.47
C PHE A 47 4.83 -15.10 19.00
N GLY A 48 5.56 -16.09 19.50
CA GLY A 48 5.69 -16.32 20.94
C GLY A 48 6.83 -15.56 21.62
N CYS A 49 7.96 -15.39 20.95
CA CYS A 49 9.12 -14.65 21.44
C CYS A 49 9.84 -13.94 20.28
N HIS A 50 10.85 -13.13 20.57
CA HIS A 50 11.62 -12.41 19.54
C HIS A 50 12.28 -13.36 18.53
N GLU A 51 12.76 -14.52 18.96
CA GLU A 51 13.44 -15.50 18.10
C GLU A 51 12.50 -16.12 17.05
N CYS A 52 11.18 -16.08 17.27
CA CYS A 52 10.21 -16.56 16.29
C CYS A 52 10.28 -15.77 14.97
N TYR A 53 10.61 -14.48 15.00
CA TYR A 53 10.74 -13.68 13.78
C TYR A 53 11.91 -14.16 12.91
N ASN A 54 13.02 -14.55 13.52
CA ASN A 54 14.17 -15.10 12.81
C ASN A 54 13.88 -16.53 12.33
N THR A 55 13.32 -17.37 13.23
CA THR A 55 13.01 -18.78 12.95
C THR A 55 12.09 -18.91 11.74
N PHE A 56 11.04 -18.10 11.68
CA PHE A 56 10.04 -18.16 10.61
C PHE A 56 10.22 -17.04 9.58
N SER A 57 11.44 -16.51 9.44
CA SER A 57 11.72 -15.33 8.60
C SER A 57 11.31 -15.49 7.13
N ASP A 58 11.55 -16.65 6.53
CA ASP A 58 11.12 -16.95 5.14
C ASP A 58 9.59 -16.89 4.95
N TYR A 59 8.86 -17.01 6.04
CA TYR A 59 7.42 -17.10 6.05
C TYR A 59 6.73 -15.77 6.38
N VAL A 60 7.39 -14.90 7.17
CA VAL A 60 6.87 -13.59 7.55
C VAL A 60 6.45 -12.72 6.35
N PRO A 61 7.19 -12.66 5.22
CA PRO A 61 6.76 -11.89 4.06
C PRO A 61 5.41 -12.32 3.48
N GLN A 62 5.16 -13.64 3.39
CA GLN A 62 3.90 -14.19 2.86
C GLN A 62 2.70 -13.81 3.76
N VAL A 63 2.92 -13.80 5.07
CA VAL A 63 1.93 -13.35 6.05
C VAL A 63 1.61 -11.87 5.87
N ILE A 64 2.65 -11.03 5.81
CA ILE A 64 2.50 -9.59 5.69
C ILE A 64 1.78 -9.24 4.39
N GLU A 65 2.20 -9.84 3.27
CA GLU A 65 1.59 -9.65 1.96
C GLU A 65 0.09 -9.97 2.00
N ARG A 66 -0.28 -11.09 2.61
CA ARG A 66 -1.70 -11.51 2.69
C ARG A 66 -2.52 -10.57 3.56
N VAL A 67 -2.01 -10.19 4.73
CA VAL A 67 -2.71 -9.29 5.67
C VAL A 67 -2.85 -7.88 5.08
N GLN A 68 -1.84 -7.42 4.34
CA GLN A 68 -1.82 -6.09 3.74
C GLN A 68 -2.38 -6.07 2.31
N ALA A 69 -3.00 -7.16 1.84
CA ALA A 69 -3.54 -7.29 0.48
C ALA A 69 -2.54 -6.87 -0.61
N GLY A 70 -1.29 -7.31 -0.49
CA GLY A 70 -0.20 -7.02 -1.43
C GLY A 70 0.57 -5.72 -1.17
N ASN A 71 0.14 -4.90 -0.21
CA ASN A 71 0.80 -3.62 0.08
C ASN A 71 2.05 -3.79 0.96
N LEU A 72 3.18 -4.17 0.38
CA LEU A 72 4.44 -4.40 1.10
C LEU A 72 5.20 -3.12 1.51
N GLN A 73 4.76 -1.96 1.03
CA GLN A 73 5.42 -0.68 1.25
C GLN A 73 4.45 0.34 1.82
N HIS A 74 4.86 1.01 2.89
CA HIS A 74 4.12 2.15 3.41
C HIS A 74 4.42 3.38 2.55
N ILE A 75 3.46 3.75 1.70
CA ILE A 75 3.56 4.91 0.80
C ILE A 75 3.35 6.26 1.50
N GLY A 76 3.10 6.26 2.81
CA GLY A 76 2.79 7.46 3.58
C GLY A 76 1.31 7.83 3.53
N VAL A 77 0.92 8.78 4.39
CA VAL A 77 -0.39 9.42 4.35
C VAL A 77 -0.20 10.79 3.71
N THR A 78 -1.02 11.11 2.70
CA THR A 78 -1.00 12.46 2.10
C THR A 78 -1.65 13.45 3.08
N PRO A 79 -0.94 14.48 3.57
CA PRO A 79 -1.54 15.49 4.42
C PRO A 79 -2.63 16.26 3.67
N HIS A 80 -3.74 16.57 4.33
CA HIS A 80 -4.87 17.29 3.72
C HIS A 80 -4.44 18.62 3.06
N LYS A 81 -3.50 19.34 3.69
CA LYS A 81 -2.94 20.60 3.15
C LYS A 81 -2.13 20.42 1.87
N SER A 82 -1.62 19.22 1.62
CA SER A 82 -0.84 18.90 0.42
C SER A 82 -1.71 18.34 -0.70
N GLN A 83 -2.96 17.98 -0.42
CA GLN A 83 -3.85 17.31 -1.36
C GLN A 83 -4.22 18.20 -2.55
N GLU A 84 -4.46 19.50 -2.30
CA GLU A 84 -4.70 20.50 -3.35
C GLU A 84 -3.47 20.68 -4.26
N LYS A 85 -2.27 20.80 -3.66
CA LYS A 85 -1.01 20.92 -4.42
C LYS A 85 -0.75 19.68 -5.28
N ILE A 86 -1.00 18.48 -4.73
CA ILE A 86 -0.83 17.21 -5.45
C ILE A 86 -1.86 17.08 -6.57
N ALA A 87 -3.12 17.44 -6.33
CA ALA A 87 -4.17 17.44 -7.35
C ALA A 87 -3.84 18.41 -8.50
N LEU A 88 -3.38 19.61 -8.18
CA LEU A 88 -2.92 20.60 -9.15
C LEU A 88 -1.75 20.06 -9.98
N LYS A 89 -0.75 19.45 -9.33
CA LYS A 89 0.40 18.84 -10.02
C LYS A 89 -0.03 17.75 -10.99
N LYS A 90 -0.91 16.82 -10.55
CA LYS A 90 -1.45 15.75 -11.41
C LYS A 90 -2.25 16.31 -12.58
N LYS A 91 -3.02 17.38 -12.37
CA LYS A 91 -3.76 18.05 -13.45
C LYS A 91 -2.80 18.63 -14.50
N ILE A 92 -1.73 19.29 -14.05
CA ILE A 92 -0.69 19.83 -14.92
C ILE A 92 0.01 18.70 -15.71
N GLU A 93 0.43 17.63 -15.05
CA GLU A 93 1.07 16.47 -15.69
C GLU A 93 0.18 15.88 -16.80
N ALA A 94 -1.12 15.70 -16.53
CA ALA A 94 -2.08 15.21 -17.52
C ALA A 94 -2.28 16.17 -18.71
N LEU A 95 -2.25 17.49 -18.46
CA LEU A 95 -2.32 18.49 -19.54
C LEU A 95 -1.02 18.52 -20.36
N GLU A 96 0.14 18.30 -19.75
CA GLU A 96 1.42 18.19 -20.45
C GLU A 96 1.44 16.97 -21.39
N GLU A 97 0.94 15.82 -20.94
CA GLU A 97 0.75 14.64 -21.81
C GLU A 97 -0.23 14.92 -22.96
N LYS A 98 -1.36 15.60 -22.67
CA LYS A 98 -2.33 15.99 -23.69
C LYS A 98 -1.72 16.95 -24.71
N LEU A 99 -0.95 17.93 -24.27
CA LEU A 99 -0.25 18.89 -25.13
C LEU A 99 0.69 18.15 -26.08
N GLN A 100 1.49 17.22 -25.55
CA GLN A 100 2.39 16.40 -26.37
C GLN A 100 1.63 15.61 -27.44
N SER A 101 0.50 14.98 -27.09
CA SER A 101 -0.34 14.26 -28.06
C SER A 101 -0.90 15.18 -29.16
N LEU A 102 -1.32 16.41 -28.81
CA LEU A 102 -1.84 17.38 -29.78
C LEU A 102 -0.75 17.88 -30.73
N VAL A 103 0.47 18.09 -30.23
CA VAL A 103 1.64 18.46 -31.05
C VAL A 103 1.99 17.34 -32.04
N GLU A 104 2.01 16.08 -31.59
CA GLU A 104 2.25 14.92 -32.45
C GLU A 104 1.19 14.78 -33.56
N LYS A 105 -0.06 15.13 -33.24
CA LYS A 105 -1.19 15.15 -34.19
C LYS A 105 -1.25 16.41 -35.06
N GLN A 106 -0.33 17.35 -34.90
CA GLN A 106 -0.31 18.65 -35.58
C GLN A 106 -1.57 19.51 -35.34
N ALA A 107 -2.27 19.29 -34.23
CA ALA A 107 -3.45 20.04 -33.81
C ALA A 107 -3.04 21.31 -33.03
N PHE A 108 -2.40 22.26 -33.72
CA PHE A 108 -1.73 23.39 -33.07
C PHE A 108 -2.66 24.39 -32.40
N GLU A 109 -3.87 24.60 -32.92
CA GLU A 109 -4.85 25.51 -32.32
C GLU A 109 -5.28 25.02 -30.93
N GLU A 110 -5.60 23.73 -30.82
CA GLU A 110 -5.93 23.08 -29.53
C GLU A 110 -4.72 23.03 -28.60
N ALA A 111 -3.52 22.79 -29.14
CA ALA A 111 -2.28 22.79 -28.36
C ALA A 111 -2.00 24.16 -27.72
N VAL A 112 -2.28 25.26 -28.41
CA VAL A 112 -2.15 26.61 -27.85
C VAL A 112 -3.08 26.79 -26.65
N GLY A 113 -4.34 26.35 -26.76
CA GLY A 113 -5.30 26.40 -25.65
C GLY A 113 -4.83 25.61 -24.42
N VAL A 114 -4.35 24.38 -24.62
CA VAL A 114 -3.84 23.54 -23.52
C VAL A 114 -2.57 24.14 -22.90
N ARG A 115 -1.67 24.70 -23.71
CA ARG A 115 -0.46 25.38 -23.23
C ARG A 115 -0.80 26.57 -22.33
N ASP A 116 -1.77 27.37 -22.73
CA ASP A 116 -2.17 28.55 -21.97
C ASP A 116 -2.89 28.15 -20.66
N GLU A 117 -3.67 27.05 -20.65
CA GLU A 117 -4.23 26.48 -19.42
C GLU A 117 -3.12 26.02 -18.45
N ILE A 118 -2.08 25.33 -18.94
CA ILE A 118 -0.94 24.90 -18.11
C ILE A 118 -0.27 26.11 -17.47
N ARG A 119 -0.06 27.21 -18.23
CA ARG A 119 0.55 28.43 -17.71
C ARG A 119 -0.30 29.04 -16.60
N ALA A 120 -1.60 29.19 -16.83
CA ALA A 120 -2.52 29.76 -15.84
C ALA A 120 -2.55 28.95 -14.53
N LEU A 121 -2.52 27.62 -14.63
CA LEU A 121 -2.49 26.72 -13.47
C LEU A 121 -1.17 26.80 -12.68
N LYS A 122 -0.02 27.02 -13.35
CA LYS A 122 1.27 27.21 -12.69
C LYS A 122 1.35 28.56 -11.98
N GLU A 123 0.93 29.64 -12.65
CA GLU A 123 0.95 31.00 -12.07
C GLU A 123 0.00 31.16 -10.88
N GLY A 124 -1.20 30.55 -10.93
CA GLY A 124 -2.15 30.57 -9.82
C GLY A 124 -1.76 29.67 -8.63
N GLY A 125 -0.80 28.75 -8.82
CA GLY A 125 -0.32 27.84 -7.77
C GLY A 125 0.77 28.43 -6.87
N ASP A 126 1.50 29.44 -7.36
CA ASP A 126 2.63 30.05 -6.65
C ASP A 126 2.20 31.12 -5.63
N THR A 127 0.96 31.62 -5.68
CA THR A 127 0.48 32.71 -4.81
C THR A 127 0.08 32.31 -3.39
N HIS A 128 0.23 31.02 -3.02
CA HIS A 128 -0.16 30.49 -1.70
C HIS A 128 1.00 29.75 -0.98
N ALA A 129 2.24 30.16 -1.25
CA ALA A 129 3.45 29.51 -0.73
C ALA A 129 4.20 30.27 0.39
N GLU A 130 3.61 31.32 1.00
CA GLU A 130 4.15 31.99 2.20
C GLU A 130 3.25 31.84 3.42
#